data_AF-A0A841NX83-F1
#
_entry.id   AF-A0A841NX83-F1
#
_cell.length_a   1.000
_cell.length_b   1.000
_cell.length_c   1.000
_cell.angle_alpha   90.00
_cell.angle_beta   90.00
_cell.angle_gamma   90.00
#
_symmetry.space_group_name_H-M   'P 1'
#
loop_
_entity.id
_entity.type
_entity.pdbx_description
1 polymer ?
#
loop_
_entity_poly.entity_id
_entity_poly.type
_entity_poly.pdbx_seq_one_letter_code
_entity_poly.pdbx_strand_id
1 'polypeptide(L)'
;MNLKTLIVVLGTISSLSAAAAGSAQAADTLRVRGTVASFEPSLLTVKTRQGDTSAIKLNAGWTISGVANASVKDIKQGDFLGIASVSKADGGSGALEVVVFPAAMKGTGEGDRPWDLQPNSRMTNGTVADVTDIDGRAVTLTYDNGQTKKISIPDTTPVVTFAPATPTDLKPGATVVVTAEREADGTLSSGRVVVGNNGVAPPM
;
A
#
# COMPACT_ATOMS: atom_id res chain seq x y z
N MET A 1 -73.96 -43.39 -11.44
CA MET A 1 -73.64 -43.28 -10.00
C MET A 1 -72.22 -43.82 -9.83
N ASN A 2 -71.12 -43.09 -9.68
CA ASN A 2 -70.84 -41.65 -9.54
C ASN A 2 -69.56 -41.32 -10.32
N LEU A 3 -69.64 -40.27 -11.14
CA LEU A 3 -68.56 -39.65 -11.91
C LEU A 3 -67.70 -38.80 -10.95
N LYS A 4 -66.38 -38.94 -10.95
CA LYS A 4 -65.47 -38.01 -10.24
C LYS A 4 -64.45 -37.42 -11.22
N THR A 5 -64.81 -36.21 -11.65
CA THR A 5 -64.05 -35.06 -12.17
C THR A 5 -62.52 -35.19 -12.28
N LEU A 6 -62.01 -35.12 -13.52
CA LEU A 6 -60.63 -34.70 -13.81
C LEU A 6 -60.48 -33.20 -13.53
N ILE A 7 -59.50 -32.81 -12.73
CA ILE A 7 -58.98 -31.44 -12.68
C ILE A 7 -57.61 -31.45 -13.35
N VAL A 8 -57.54 -30.84 -14.53
CA VAL A 8 -56.31 -30.47 -15.21
C VAL A 8 -55.78 -29.21 -14.53
N VAL A 9 -54.68 -29.33 -13.77
CA VAL A 9 -53.93 -28.16 -13.28
C VAL A 9 -52.83 -27.87 -14.30
N LEU A 10 -52.98 -26.76 -15.01
CA LEU A 10 -52.02 -26.21 -15.96
C LEU A 10 -50.78 -25.72 -15.19
N GLY A 11 -49.63 -26.36 -15.43
CA GLY A 11 -48.36 -25.97 -14.82
C GLY A 11 -47.82 -24.66 -15.41
N THR A 12 -47.78 -23.61 -14.60
CA THR A 12 -47.01 -22.39 -14.89
C THR A 12 -45.55 -22.62 -14.51
N ILE A 13 -44.68 -22.82 -15.50
CA ILE A 13 -43.23 -22.77 -15.32
C ILE A 13 -42.86 -21.29 -15.27
N SER A 14 -42.68 -20.76 -14.06
CA SER A 14 -42.04 -19.46 -13.86
C SER A 14 -40.54 -19.62 -14.08
N SER A 15 -40.07 -19.22 -15.26
CA SER A 15 -38.65 -19.07 -15.57
C SER A 15 -38.07 -17.93 -14.72
N LEU A 16 -37.46 -18.30 -13.59
CA LEU A 16 -36.70 -17.40 -12.75
C LEU A 16 -35.37 -17.10 -13.45
N SER A 17 -35.32 -15.99 -14.18
CA SER A 17 -34.09 -15.44 -14.73
C SER A 17 -33.14 -15.09 -13.58
N ALA A 18 -32.19 -15.97 -13.29
CA ALA A 18 -31.10 -15.69 -12.38
C ALA A 18 -30.24 -14.59 -13.02
N ALA A 19 -30.42 -13.35 -12.57
CA ALA A 19 -29.44 -12.31 -12.79
C ALA A 19 -28.15 -12.78 -12.13
N ALA A 20 -27.16 -13.15 -12.93
CA ALA A 20 -25.81 -13.37 -12.47
C ALA A 20 -25.31 -12.02 -11.91
N ALA A 21 -25.37 -11.87 -10.59
CA ALA A 21 -24.62 -10.86 -9.90
C ALA A 21 -23.14 -11.17 -10.16
N GLY A 22 -22.55 -10.47 -11.11
CA GLY A 22 -21.11 -10.49 -11.30
C GLY A 22 -20.48 -10.02 -9.99
N SER A 23 -19.84 -10.95 -9.28
CA SER A 23 -18.92 -10.60 -8.22
C SER A 23 -17.86 -9.70 -8.84
N ALA A 24 -17.88 -8.40 -8.53
CA ALA A 24 -16.73 -7.55 -8.79
C ALA A 24 -15.55 -8.19 -8.04
N GLN A 25 -14.67 -8.88 -8.77
CA GLN A 25 -13.40 -9.31 -8.19
C GLN A 25 -12.72 -8.05 -7.66
N ALA A 26 -12.48 -8.00 -6.35
CA ALA A 26 -11.63 -6.98 -5.79
C ALA A 26 -10.28 -7.08 -6.51
N ALA A 27 -9.87 -6.01 -7.20
CA ALA A 27 -8.57 -5.96 -7.83
C ALA A 27 -7.51 -6.28 -6.78
N ASP A 28 -6.73 -7.33 -7.03
CA ASP A 28 -5.67 -7.74 -6.11
C ASP A 28 -4.58 -6.67 -6.15
N THR A 29 -4.52 -5.86 -5.11
CA THR A 29 -3.56 -4.75 -5.00
C THR A 29 -2.27 -5.29 -4.41
N LEU A 30 -1.17 -5.17 -5.13
CA LEU A 30 0.16 -5.56 -4.68
C LEU A 30 1.16 -4.40 -4.77
N ARG A 31 2.32 -4.55 -4.12
CA ARG A 31 3.45 -3.65 -4.36
C ARG A 31 4.55 -4.36 -5.13
N VAL A 32 4.91 -3.77 -6.25
CA VAL A 32 6.13 -4.14 -6.97
C VAL A 32 7.26 -3.27 -6.46
N ARG A 33 8.23 -3.90 -5.79
CA ARG A 33 9.44 -3.24 -5.29
C ARG A 33 10.64 -3.73 -6.09
N GLY A 34 11.42 -2.83 -6.64
CA GLY A 34 12.58 -3.23 -7.42
C GLY A 34 13.33 -2.06 -8.04
N THR A 35 14.06 -2.35 -9.12
CA THR A 35 14.79 -1.35 -9.91
C THR A 35 14.18 -1.22 -11.29
N VAL A 36 14.08 0.00 -11.81
CA VAL A 36 13.65 0.25 -13.19
C VAL A 36 14.60 -0.47 -14.15
N ALA A 37 14.06 -1.31 -15.02
CA ALA A 37 14.77 -1.91 -16.14
C ALA A 37 14.62 -1.03 -17.39
N SER A 38 13.40 -0.57 -17.67
CA SER A 38 13.08 0.38 -18.73
C SER A 38 11.81 1.16 -18.41
N PHE A 39 11.67 2.32 -19.04
CA PHE A 39 10.49 3.18 -18.91
C PHE A 39 10.11 3.75 -20.28
N GLU A 40 8.84 3.58 -20.62
CA GLU A 40 8.13 4.20 -21.73
C GLU A 40 6.91 4.95 -21.17
N PRO A 41 6.33 5.95 -21.87
CA PRO A 41 5.30 6.83 -21.30
C PRO A 41 4.10 6.13 -20.63
N SER A 42 3.73 4.94 -21.12
CA SER A 42 2.62 4.13 -20.61
C SER A 42 3.03 2.75 -20.07
N LEU A 43 4.33 2.46 -19.99
CA LEU A 43 4.83 1.15 -19.58
C LEU A 43 6.10 1.29 -18.74
N LEU A 44 6.03 0.80 -17.51
CA LEU A 44 7.17 0.71 -16.60
C LEU A 44 7.57 -0.75 -16.44
N THR A 45 8.82 -1.08 -16.75
CA THR A 45 9.35 -2.42 -16.53
C THR A 45 10.30 -2.39 -15.33
N VAL A 46 10.02 -3.22 -14.33
CA VAL A 46 10.74 -3.28 -13.05
C VAL A 46 11.35 -4.65 -12.87
N LYS A 47 12.66 -4.71 -12.63
CA LYS A 47 13.30 -5.90 -12.06
C LYS A 47 12.97 -5.96 -10.58
N THR A 48 12.13 -6.91 -10.18
CA THR A 48 11.62 -7.02 -8.82
C THR A 48 12.71 -7.50 -7.86
N ARG A 49 12.52 -7.21 -6.57
CA ARG A 49 13.41 -7.70 -5.50
C ARG A 49 13.47 -9.24 -5.45
N GLN A 50 12.44 -9.91 -5.94
CA GLN A 50 12.37 -11.37 -6.04
C GLN A 50 13.21 -11.93 -7.20
N GLY A 51 13.69 -11.09 -8.11
CA GLY A 51 14.58 -11.45 -9.23
C GLY A 51 13.91 -11.47 -10.59
N ASP A 52 12.57 -11.52 -10.63
CA ASP A 52 11.78 -11.51 -11.86
C ASP A 52 11.66 -10.11 -12.48
N THR A 53 11.10 -10.02 -13.68
CA THR A 53 10.77 -8.74 -14.33
C THR A 53 9.26 -8.59 -14.42
N SER A 54 8.74 -7.45 -13.96
CA SER A 54 7.33 -7.08 -14.04
C SER A 54 7.13 -5.94 -15.01
N ALA A 55 6.27 -6.14 -16.01
CA ALA A 55 5.77 -5.08 -16.88
C ALA A 55 4.49 -4.50 -16.28
N ILE A 56 4.46 -3.18 -16.06
CA ILE A 56 3.38 -2.48 -15.38
C ILE A 56 2.86 -1.39 -16.31
N LYS A 57 1.61 -1.52 -16.75
CA LYS A 57 0.92 -0.51 -17.52
C LYS A 57 0.62 0.70 -16.63
N LEU A 58 1.03 1.88 -17.07
CA LEU A 58 0.73 3.11 -16.35
C LEU A 58 -0.61 3.67 -16.83
N ASN A 59 -1.50 3.93 -15.87
CA ASN A 59 -2.83 4.45 -16.14
C ASN A 59 -2.75 5.88 -16.70
N ALA A 60 -3.75 6.30 -17.48
CA ALA A 60 -3.84 7.69 -17.90
C ALA A 60 -3.89 8.60 -16.65
N GLY A 61 -3.03 9.63 -16.60
CA GLY A 61 -2.94 10.52 -15.44
C GLY A 61 -2.26 9.90 -14.20
N TRP A 62 -1.48 8.84 -14.36
CA TRP A 62 -0.67 8.29 -13.28
C TRP A 62 0.23 9.36 -12.64
N THR A 63 0.50 9.20 -11.35
CA THR A 63 1.29 10.16 -10.56
C THR A 63 2.63 9.57 -10.15
N ILE A 64 3.63 10.45 -10.03
CA ILE A 64 4.96 10.10 -9.53
C ILE A 64 5.30 10.91 -8.29
N SER A 65 5.97 10.29 -7.33
CA SER A 65 6.58 10.98 -6.20
C SER A 65 7.99 10.45 -5.98
N GLY A 66 8.89 11.34 -5.59
CA GLY A 66 10.23 10.99 -5.13
C GLY A 66 10.24 10.70 -3.64
N VAL A 67 11.38 10.22 -3.15
CA VAL A 67 11.71 10.23 -1.72
C VAL A 67 13.00 11.00 -1.47
N ALA A 68 13.09 11.62 -0.29
CA ALA A 68 14.30 12.23 0.23
C ALA A 68 14.56 11.73 1.65
N ASN A 69 15.82 11.78 2.09
CA ASN A 69 16.17 11.46 3.47
C ASN A 69 15.48 12.44 4.42
N ALA A 70 14.94 11.90 5.50
CA ALA A 70 14.48 12.66 6.65
C ALA A 70 15.22 12.17 7.90
N SER A 71 15.18 12.95 8.97
CA SER A 71 15.78 12.56 10.23
C SER A 71 14.72 12.10 11.21
N VAL A 72 14.99 11.01 11.91
CA VAL A 72 14.13 10.57 13.03
C VAL A 72 14.02 11.67 14.10
N LYS A 73 15.04 12.52 14.25
CA LYS A 73 15.11 13.62 15.22
C LYS A 73 14.12 14.75 14.91
N ASP A 74 13.72 14.89 13.65
CA ASP A 74 12.80 15.95 13.19
C ASP A 74 11.33 15.56 13.39
N ILE A 75 11.07 14.29 13.72
CA ILE A 75 9.74 13.78 14.05
C ILE A 75 9.29 14.42 15.36
N LYS A 76 8.12 15.06 15.34
CA LYS A 76 7.52 15.70 16.52
C LYS A 76 6.03 15.37 16.61
N GLN A 77 5.46 15.67 17.77
CA GLN A 77 4.03 15.58 17.99
C GLN A 77 3.25 16.34 16.90
N GLY A 78 2.18 15.74 16.38
CA GLY A 78 1.34 16.28 15.33
C GLY A 78 1.73 15.89 13.91
N ASP A 79 2.97 15.41 13.69
CA ASP A 79 3.41 14.87 12.40
C ASP A 79 2.57 13.65 12.02
N PHE A 80 2.40 13.42 10.71
CA PHE A 80 1.72 12.24 10.20
C PHE A 80 2.75 11.28 9.62
N LEU A 81 2.81 10.07 10.17
CA LEU A 81 3.79 9.05 9.81
C LEU A 81 3.11 7.83 9.22
N GLY A 82 3.80 7.16 8.30
CA GLY A 82 3.58 5.76 7.98
C GLY A 82 4.77 4.95 8.47
N ILE A 83 4.53 3.96 9.33
CA ILE A 83 5.58 3.13 9.91
C ILE A 83 5.31 1.67 9.60
N ALA A 84 6.18 1.06 8.79
CA ALA A 84 6.18 -0.40 8.70
C ALA A 84 6.89 -0.95 9.94
N SER A 85 6.29 -1.94 10.59
CA SER A 85 6.82 -2.51 11.83
C SER A 85 6.53 -4.00 11.94
N VAL A 86 7.28 -4.68 12.80
CA VAL A 86 6.98 -6.02 13.28
C VAL A 86 6.81 -6.01 14.79
N SER A 87 5.97 -6.91 15.29
CA SER A 87 5.85 -7.17 16.71
C SER A 87 7.18 -7.69 17.27
N LYS A 88 7.53 -7.23 18.46
CA LYS A 88 8.70 -7.67 19.22
C LYS A 88 8.27 -8.69 20.27
N ALA A 89 9.21 -9.51 20.72
CA ALA A 89 8.99 -10.52 21.76
C ALA A 89 8.58 -9.91 23.11
N ASP A 90 8.97 -8.66 23.38
CA ASP A 90 8.60 -7.89 24.58
C ASP A 90 7.16 -7.33 24.53
N GLY A 91 6.39 -7.62 23.48
CA GLY A 91 5.02 -7.12 23.28
C GLY A 91 4.94 -5.76 22.59
N GLY A 92 6.07 -5.10 22.29
CA GLY A 92 6.13 -3.85 21.55
C GLY A 92 6.14 -4.04 20.03
N SER A 93 6.29 -2.93 19.29
CA SER A 93 6.54 -2.95 17.84
C SER A 93 7.86 -2.25 17.51
N GLY A 94 8.63 -2.79 16.57
CA GLY A 94 9.88 -2.20 16.07
C GLY A 94 9.74 -1.74 14.63
N ALA A 95 10.09 -0.49 14.36
CA ALA A 95 10.04 0.09 13.03
C ALA A 95 11.12 -0.50 12.10
N LEU A 96 10.69 -0.84 10.89
CA LEU A 96 11.53 -1.29 9.78
C LEU A 96 11.84 -0.14 8.84
N GLU A 97 10.87 0.76 8.65
CA GLU A 97 10.98 1.96 7.83
C GLU A 97 9.95 2.99 8.31
N VAL A 98 10.30 4.26 8.19
CA VAL A 98 9.42 5.40 8.55
C VAL A 98 9.30 6.34 7.37
N VAL A 99 8.07 6.70 7.02
CA VAL A 99 7.76 7.76 6.06
C VAL A 99 7.10 8.91 6.80
N VAL A 100 7.71 10.09 6.73
CA VAL A 100 7.13 11.35 7.20
C VAL A 100 6.33 11.95 6.05
N PHE A 101 5.01 12.04 6.22
CA PHE A 101 4.15 12.64 5.19
C PHE A 101 4.18 14.16 5.28
N PRO A 102 4.26 14.87 4.13
CA PRO A 102 4.00 16.31 4.10
C PRO A 102 2.64 16.64 4.70
N ALA A 103 2.49 17.80 5.32
CA ALA A 103 1.25 18.22 6.00
C ALA A 103 0.01 18.12 5.09
N ALA A 104 0.17 18.45 3.80
CA ALA A 104 -0.91 18.35 2.80
C ALA A 104 -1.41 16.93 2.53
N MET A 105 -0.65 15.90 2.96
CA MET A 105 -0.99 14.49 2.80
C MET A 105 -1.40 13.83 4.13
N LYS A 106 -1.62 14.61 5.20
CA LYS A 106 -2.09 14.07 6.48
C LYS A 106 -3.40 13.30 6.30
N GLY A 107 -3.51 12.13 6.93
CA GLY A 107 -4.64 11.20 6.79
C GLY A 107 -4.51 10.21 5.63
N THR A 108 -3.47 10.31 4.80
CA THR A 108 -3.29 9.38 3.67
C THR A 108 -3.12 7.94 4.16
N GLY A 109 -4.12 7.11 3.85
CA GLY A 109 -4.11 5.70 4.18
C GLY A 109 -3.95 5.42 5.68
N GLU A 110 -4.48 6.32 6.52
CA GLU A 110 -4.55 6.16 7.98
C GLU A 110 -5.09 4.79 8.38
N GLY A 111 -4.57 4.27 9.48
CA GLY A 111 -4.95 2.98 10.04
C GLY A 111 -3.80 1.99 10.18
N ASP A 112 -4.12 0.78 10.62
CA ASP A 112 -3.15 -0.30 10.84
C ASP A 112 -3.54 -1.57 10.08
N ARG A 113 -2.67 -2.01 9.17
CA ARG A 113 -2.97 -3.08 8.21
C ARG A 113 -1.77 -3.98 7.93
N PRO A 114 -1.99 -5.22 7.45
CA PRO A 114 -0.91 -6.06 6.96
C PRO A 114 -0.05 -5.34 5.92
N TRP A 115 1.24 -5.64 5.95
CA TRP A 115 2.22 -5.07 5.05
C TRP A 115 3.15 -6.15 4.49
N ASP A 116 3.72 -5.86 3.33
CA ASP A 116 4.43 -6.82 2.48
C ASP A 116 5.94 -6.59 2.46
N LEU A 117 6.49 -5.96 3.50
CA LEU A 117 7.93 -5.67 3.60
C LEU A 117 8.72 -6.89 4.07
N GLN A 118 8.17 -7.62 5.04
CA GLN A 118 8.66 -8.92 5.49
C GLN A 118 7.51 -9.72 6.12
N PRO A 119 7.69 -11.04 6.38
CA PRO A 119 6.67 -11.84 7.06
C PRO A 119 6.19 -11.17 8.36
N ASN A 120 4.87 -11.17 8.56
CA ASN A 120 4.20 -10.57 9.72
C ASN A 120 4.38 -9.05 9.89
N SER A 121 4.90 -8.34 8.90
CA SER A 121 4.99 -6.88 8.95
C SER A 121 3.62 -6.22 8.84
N ARG A 122 3.46 -5.08 9.50
CA ARG A 122 2.26 -4.22 9.45
C ARG A 122 2.65 -2.80 9.16
N MET A 123 1.79 -2.06 8.47
CA MET A 123 1.93 -0.63 8.24
C MET A 123 0.91 0.10 9.10
N THR A 124 1.42 0.95 9.99
CA THR A 124 0.61 1.85 10.81
C THR A 124 0.79 3.28 10.30
N ASN A 125 -0.27 3.86 9.78
CA ASN A 125 -0.32 5.26 9.37
C ASN A 125 -1.13 6.04 10.40
N GLY A 126 -0.57 7.11 10.97
CA GLY A 126 -1.25 7.86 12.02
C GLY A 126 -0.54 9.15 12.40
N THR A 127 -1.20 9.92 13.27
CA THR A 127 -0.66 11.17 13.81
C THR A 127 0.16 10.87 15.07
N VAL A 128 1.35 11.46 15.19
CA VAL A 128 2.18 11.35 16.39
C VAL A 128 1.49 12.07 17.55
N ALA A 129 1.06 11.30 18.55
CA ALA A 129 0.51 11.82 19.80
C ALA A 129 1.60 12.13 20.83
N ASP A 130 2.68 11.34 20.83
CA ASP A 130 3.81 11.50 21.75
C ASP A 130 5.10 10.97 21.13
N VAL A 131 6.23 11.53 21.59
CA VAL A 131 7.59 11.08 21.26
C VAL A 131 8.34 10.82 22.56
N THR A 132 8.80 9.59 22.75
CA THR A 132 9.63 9.20 23.90
C THR A 132 11.06 8.97 23.43
N ASP A 133 12.04 9.63 24.06
CA ASP A 133 13.48 9.45 23.74
C ASP A 133 14.29 8.75 24.85
N ILE A 134 13.69 8.59 26.04
CA ILE A 134 14.33 7.94 27.19
C ILE A 134 14.48 6.45 26.89
N ASP A 135 15.72 5.94 26.91
CA ASP A 135 16.11 4.55 26.59
C ASP A 135 15.87 4.10 25.14
N GLY A 136 15.86 5.05 24.21
CA GLY A 136 15.71 4.83 22.77
C GLY A 136 14.44 5.50 22.23
N ARG A 137 14.49 5.92 20.96
CA ARG A 137 13.39 6.70 20.36
C ARG A 137 12.18 5.82 20.07
N ALA A 138 11.01 6.27 20.50
CA ALA A 138 9.72 5.65 20.20
C ALA A 138 8.67 6.73 19.95
N VAL A 139 7.69 6.41 19.11
CA VAL A 139 6.54 7.27 18.84
C VAL A 139 5.25 6.56 19.21
N THR A 140 4.30 7.30 19.76
CA THR A 140 2.92 6.83 19.91
C THR A 140 2.10 7.44 18.78
N LEU A 141 1.61 6.60 17.87
CA LEU A 141 0.70 7.03 16.81
C LEU A 141 -0.74 6.90 17.27
N THR A 142 -1.58 7.86 16.90
CA THR A 142 -3.04 7.77 16.94
C THR A 142 -3.58 7.60 15.52
N TYR A 143 -4.49 6.66 15.32
CA TYR A 143 -5.17 6.36 14.05
C TYR A 143 -6.60 5.86 14.32
N ASP A 144 -7.40 5.64 13.26
CA ASP A 144 -8.74 5.02 13.27
C ASP A 144 -9.56 5.24 14.55
N ASN A 145 -10.33 6.32 14.61
CA ASN A 145 -11.24 6.60 15.74
C ASN A 145 -10.55 6.63 17.13
N GLY A 146 -9.27 7.01 17.19
CA GLY A 146 -8.55 7.23 18.46
C GLY A 146 -7.78 6.02 18.98
N GLN A 147 -7.64 4.96 18.19
CA GLN A 147 -6.71 3.87 18.51
C GLN A 147 -5.28 4.40 18.59
N THR A 148 -4.48 3.81 19.47
CA THR A 148 -3.08 4.19 19.64
C THR A 148 -2.13 3.01 19.53
N LYS A 149 -0.92 3.26 19.04
CA LYS A 149 0.14 2.26 18.97
C LYS A 149 1.50 2.89 19.19
N LYS A 150 2.23 2.37 20.18
CA LYS A 150 3.62 2.74 20.45
C LYS A 150 4.57 1.89 19.61
N ILE A 151 5.47 2.53 18.88
CA ILE A 151 6.44 1.87 18.00
C ILE A 151 7.83 2.42 18.31
N SER A 152 8.78 1.55 18.66
CA SER A 152 10.19 1.93 18.78
C SER A 152 10.79 2.16 17.39
N ILE A 153 11.61 3.19 17.25
CA ILE A 153 12.35 3.50 16.04
C ILE A 153 13.85 3.39 16.34
N PRO A 154 14.48 2.23 16.04
CA PRO A 154 15.93 2.11 16.09
C PRO A 154 16.65 3.20 15.28
N ASP A 155 17.83 3.64 15.72
CA ASP A 155 18.62 4.66 15.00
C ASP A 155 19.04 4.21 13.58
N THR A 156 19.06 2.90 13.33
CA THR A 156 19.35 2.31 12.02
C THR A 156 18.13 2.29 11.09
N THR A 157 16.94 2.66 11.57
CA THR A 157 15.73 2.62 10.77
C THR A 157 15.77 3.72 9.71
N PRO A 158 15.61 3.39 8.42
CA PRO A 158 15.52 4.40 7.37
C PRO A 158 14.29 5.29 7.59
N VAL A 159 14.52 6.61 7.55
CA VAL A 159 13.48 7.63 7.64
C VAL A 159 13.52 8.47 6.37
N VAL A 160 12.39 8.54 5.68
CA VAL A 160 12.25 9.29 4.43
C VAL A 160 11.04 10.21 4.48
N THR A 161 10.99 11.18 3.58
CA THR A 161 9.80 11.97 3.27
C THR A 161 9.55 12.00 1.77
N PHE A 162 8.33 12.33 1.35
CA PHE A 162 8.02 12.50 -0.06
C PHE A 162 8.68 13.76 -0.61
N ALA A 163 9.21 13.65 -1.82
CA ALA A 163 9.81 14.74 -2.57
C ALA A 163 9.17 14.85 -3.95
N PRO A 164 9.27 16.00 -4.63
CA PRO A 164 8.94 16.09 -6.05
C PRO A 164 9.75 15.08 -6.88
N ALA A 165 9.11 14.53 -7.91
CA ALA A 165 9.75 13.73 -8.95
C ALA A 165 9.02 13.95 -10.27
N THR A 166 9.63 13.49 -11.33
CA THR A 166 9.19 13.61 -12.71
C THR A 166 9.40 12.28 -13.44
N PRO A 167 8.67 12.00 -14.53
CA PRO A 167 8.88 10.76 -15.29
C PRO A 167 10.34 10.54 -15.75
N THR A 168 11.12 11.61 -15.93
CA THR A 168 12.55 11.50 -16.28
C THR A 168 13.41 10.89 -15.17
N ASP A 169 12.91 10.81 -13.95
CA ASP A 169 13.59 10.15 -12.82
C ASP A 169 13.48 8.61 -12.88
N LEU A 170 12.57 8.07 -13.71
CA LEU A 170 12.42 6.63 -13.97
C LEU A 170 13.47 6.11 -14.96
N LYS A 171 14.73 6.42 -14.71
CA LYS A 171 15.86 5.90 -15.48
C LYS A 171 16.22 4.47 -15.09
N PRO A 172 16.78 3.65 -15.99
CA PRO A 172 17.30 2.33 -15.65
C PRO A 172 18.19 2.37 -14.39
N GLY A 173 17.96 1.44 -13.47
CA GLY A 173 18.65 1.35 -12.18
C GLY A 173 18.02 2.16 -11.04
N ALA A 174 17.07 3.05 -11.30
CA ALA A 174 16.36 3.76 -10.23
C ALA A 174 15.52 2.79 -9.39
N THR A 175 15.58 2.88 -8.05
CA THR A 175 14.75 2.06 -7.18
C THR A 175 13.32 2.59 -7.15
N VAL A 176 12.32 1.71 -7.24
CA VAL A 176 10.91 2.07 -7.25
C VAL A 176 10.08 1.17 -6.34
N VAL A 177 9.01 1.75 -5.81
CA VAL A 177 7.86 1.02 -5.25
C VAL A 177 6.63 1.44 -6.04
N VAL A 178 5.97 0.47 -6.66
CA VAL A 178 4.78 0.67 -7.48
C VAL A 178 3.61 -0.04 -6.81
N THR A 179 2.59 0.72 -6.43
CA THR A 179 1.30 0.11 -6.02
C THR A 179 0.58 -0.28 -7.30
N ALA A 180 0.49 -1.58 -7.58
CA ALA A 180 -0.08 -2.11 -8.79
C ALA A 180 -1.38 -2.88 -8.49
N GLU A 181 -2.29 -2.82 -9.44
CA GLU A 181 -3.51 -3.63 -9.47
C GLU A 181 -3.30 -4.76 -10.47
N ARG A 182 -3.62 -5.99 -10.05
CA ARG A 182 -3.65 -7.13 -10.98
C ARG A 182 -5.02 -7.20 -11.65
N GLU A 183 -5.01 -7.10 -12.97
CA GLU A 183 -6.18 -7.20 -13.81
C GLU A 183 -6.62 -8.65 -14.02
N ALA A 184 -7.84 -8.85 -14.53
CA ALA A 184 -8.41 -10.19 -14.76
C ALA A 184 -7.60 -11.05 -15.75
N ASP A 185 -6.86 -10.42 -16.66
CA ASP A 185 -5.96 -11.09 -17.61
C ASP A 185 -4.56 -11.36 -17.03
N GLY A 186 -4.35 -11.02 -15.75
CA GLY A 186 -3.08 -11.18 -15.04
C GLY A 186 -2.08 -10.05 -15.25
N THR A 187 -2.37 -9.08 -16.13
CA THR A 187 -1.52 -7.91 -16.33
C THR A 187 -1.53 -7.00 -15.10
N LEU A 188 -0.49 -6.17 -14.97
CA LEU A 188 -0.38 -5.20 -13.90
C LEU A 188 -0.66 -3.80 -14.43
N SER A 189 -1.52 -3.06 -13.75
CA SER A 189 -1.75 -1.63 -13.98
C SER A 189 -1.35 -0.82 -12.75
N SER A 190 -1.03 0.46 -12.92
CA SER A 190 -0.76 1.34 -11.79
C SER A 190 -1.10 2.80 -12.08
N GLY A 191 -1.71 3.46 -11.11
CA GLY A 191 -1.89 4.91 -11.09
C GLY A 191 -0.81 5.67 -10.30
N ARG A 192 0.13 4.98 -9.63
CA ARG A 192 1.09 5.64 -8.73
C ARG A 192 2.44 4.93 -8.66
N VAL A 193 3.49 5.69 -8.90
CA VAL A 193 4.89 5.25 -8.77
C VAL A 193 5.61 6.10 -7.73
N VAL A 194 6.32 5.47 -6.81
CA VAL A 194 7.27 6.13 -5.92
C VAL A 194 8.68 5.75 -6.35
N VAL A 195 9.50 6.74 -6.69
CA VAL A 195 10.87 6.55 -7.17
C VAL A 195 11.88 7.06 -6.13
N GLY A 196 13.01 6.36 -6.00
CA GLY A 196 14.16 6.86 -5.26
C GLY A 196 14.75 8.08 -5.94
N ASN A 197 15.02 9.14 -5.19
CA ASN A 197 15.64 10.35 -5.71
C ASN A 197 16.95 10.64 -4.97
N ASN A 198 17.95 11.20 -5.66
CA ASN A 198 19.23 11.62 -5.08
C ASN A 198 19.95 10.54 -4.24
N GLY A 199 19.89 9.28 -4.67
CA GLY A 199 20.53 8.15 -3.98
C GLY A 199 19.75 7.62 -2.78
N VAL A 200 18.56 8.15 -2.50
CA VAL A 200 17.67 7.66 -1.45
C VAL A 200 16.72 6.64 -2.04
N ALA A 201 16.78 5.40 -1.57
CA ALA A 201 15.81 4.39 -1.95
C ALA A 201 14.46 4.68 -1.27
N PRO A 202 13.32 4.44 -1.95
CA PRO A 202 12.05 4.37 -1.25
C PRO A 202 12.11 3.24 -0.21
N PRO A 203 11.19 3.20 0.75
CA PRO A 203 11.11 2.10 1.70
C PRO A 203 10.89 0.75 0.97
N MET A 204 11.64 -0.34 1.26
CA MET A 204 11.82 -1.54 0.37
C MET A 204 11.63 -2.91 1.01
#